data_AF-A0A0C1KCJ9-F1
#
_entry.id   AF-A0A0C1KCJ9-F1
#
_cell.length_a   1.000
_cell.length_b   1.000
_cell.length_c   1.000
_cell.angle_alpha   90.00
_cell.angle_beta   90.00
_cell.angle_gamma   90.00
#
_symmetry.space_group_name_H-M   'P 1'
#
loop_
_entity.id
_entity.type
_entity.pdbx_description
1 polymer ?
#
loop_
_entity_poly.entity_id
_entity_poly.type
_entity_poly.pdbx_seq_one_letter_code
_entity_poly.pdbx_strand_id
1 'polypeptide(L)'
;MDKIMHQLSSGTFHIHPLIFPAFENQEKQSKDSIRNTTVYAEIALKIFKELGLQDLCRTQLVCKEWKQLIESSFLAKEKAYTLALKHAIRKKDLIQEAFYIEKLGDVYVQKGTSEAFLQAAGLYNYALHRHFLSHPLEGKQKVLKEKLSKIQDLLVRECKGRSVGSATIEDQFESNRKTLKEFRTEIEAKIQELPETPSSQEVMELYHKIAQGIKTFFEHIVAQSLDTLGSPPCKYSMIGFGSLAREEMTPYSDLEFGILIQEDNPINRDYFRRLTTLLHLKVINLGETILPALNIPCLKAINFFDDITPRGFAFDGAGVEGKGCKTPLGNGKTFELIQTPEKMAQYISKDNENQWWHEREPHLPMELLNFAHLQGSRELTEQYNENVQKNLMLLAKKALLCVST
;
A
#
# COMPACT_ATOMS: atom_id res chain seq x y z
N MET A 1 -19.27 5.69 -20.91
CA MET A 1 -19.19 7.11 -20.48
C MET A 1 -20.35 7.91 -21.03
N ASP A 2 -20.69 7.73 -22.31
CA ASP A 2 -21.70 8.54 -23.00
C ASP A 2 -23.13 8.45 -22.40
N LYS A 3 -23.56 7.26 -21.95
CA LYS A 3 -24.92 7.10 -21.35
C LYS A 3 -25.11 7.78 -19.99
N ILE A 4 -24.05 7.90 -19.17
CA ILE A 4 -24.12 8.57 -17.86
C ILE A 4 -23.97 10.09 -18.04
N MET A 5 -23.17 10.53 -19.02
CA MET A 5 -23.01 11.95 -19.37
C MET A 5 -24.26 12.56 -20.01
N HIS A 6 -25.02 11.78 -20.78
CA HIS A 6 -26.21 12.30 -21.47
C HIS A 6 -27.37 12.69 -20.54
N GLN A 7 -27.49 12.04 -19.37
CA GLN A 7 -28.61 12.24 -18.44
C GLN A 7 -28.51 13.50 -17.57
N LEU A 8 -27.38 14.21 -17.58
CA LEU A 8 -27.15 15.39 -16.73
C LEU A 8 -27.20 16.73 -17.50
N SER A 9 -27.51 16.73 -18.80
CA SER A 9 -27.44 17.93 -19.66
C SER A 9 -28.77 18.67 -19.89
N SER A 10 -29.88 18.24 -19.31
CA SER A 10 -31.22 18.80 -19.64
C SER A 10 -31.61 20.10 -18.90
N GLY A 11 -30.66 20.81 -18.29
CA GLY A 11 -30.91 22.12 -17.67
C GLY A 11 -30.43 23.26 -18.57
N THR A 12 -31.33 23.85 -19.35
CA THR A 12 -31.07 25.10 -20.10
C THR A 12 -30.86 26.27 -19.14
N PHE A 13 -29.62 26.76 -19.04
CA PHE A 13 -29.32 28.06 -18.44
C PHE A 13 -28.62 28.95 -19.47
N HIS A 14 -29.22 30.11 -19.74
CA HIS A 14 -28.66 31.15 -20.60
C HIS A 14 -27.43 31.78 -19.92
N ILE A 15 -26.26 31.62 -20.54
CA ILE A 15 -25.03 32.32 -20.15
C ILE A 15 -24.84 33.48 -21.13
N HIS A 16 -24.88 34.72 -20.63
CA HIS A 16 -24.45 35.89 -21.39
C HIS A 16 -22.91 35.89 -21.47
N PRO A 17 -22.31 35.90 -22.67
CA PRO A 17 -20.87 36.06 -22.79
C PRO A 17 -20.51 37.54 -22.64
N LEU A 18 -19.95 37.91 -21.49
CA LEU A 18 -19.20 39.16 -21.36
C LEU A 18 -17.82 38.93 -21.99
N ILE A 19 -17.69 39.26 -23.28
CA ILE A 19 -16.40 39.27 -23.97
C ILE A 19 -15.72 40.60 -23.63
N PHE A 20 -14.58 40.54 -22.94
CA PHE A 20 -13.71 41.70 -22.70
C PHE A 20 -12.81 41.94 -23.92
N PRO A 21 -12.86 43.10 -24.60
CA PRO A 21 -12.07 43.40 -25.80
C PRO A 21 -10.55 43.40 -25.60
N ALA A 22 -10.07 43.38 -24.35
CA ALA A 22 -8.65 43.43 -24.02
C ALA A 22 -7.85 42.18 -24.47
N PHE A 23 -8.51 41.08 -24.82
CA PHE A 23 -7.86 39.81 -25.15
C PHE A 23 -7.62 39.57 -26.65
N GLU A 24 -8.17 40.37 -27.56
CA GLU A 24 -7.96 40.18 -29.01
C GLU A 24 -6.52 40.49 -29.47
N ASN A 25 -5.75 41.25 -28.68
CA ASN A 25 -4.43 41.74 -29.10
C ASN A 25 -3.23 40.92 -28.61
N GLN A 26 -3.43 39.82 -27.87
CA GLN A 26 -2.31 39.00 -27.36
C GLN A 26 -1.95 37.78 -28.22
N GLU A 27 -2.76 37.42 -29.22
CA GLU A 27 -2.49 36.23 -30.07
C GLU A 27 -1.28 36.37 -31.00
N LYS A 28 -0.69 37.57 -31.14
CA LYS A 28 0.45 37.81 -32.03
C LYS A 28 1.83 37.81 -31.37
N GLN A 29 1.93 37.60 -30.04
CA GLN A 29 3.22 37.73 -29.32
C GLN A 29 3.60 36.57 -28.38
N SER A 30 3.06 35.35 -28.53
CA SER A 30 3.50 34.21 -27.72
C SER A 30 4.36 33.22 -28.51
N LYS A 31 5.60 33.60 -28.86
CA LYS A 31 6.64 32.62 -29.27
C LYS A 31 7.61 32.24 -28.14
N ASP A 32 7.47 32.82 -26.95
CA ASP A 32 8.40 32.61 -25.82
C ASP A 32 7.85 31.72 -24.67
N SER A 33 6.70 31.07 -24.79
CA SER A 33 6.00 30.50 -23.62
C SER A 33 6.06 28.98 -23.40
N ILE A 34 6.98 28.23 -24.03
CA ILE A 34 7.04 26.76 -23.85
C ILE A 34 7.26 26.37 -22.37
N ARG A 35 7.96 27.21 -21.60
CA ARG A 35 8.18 26.98 -20.15
C ARG A 35 6.94 27.23 -19.28
N ASN A 36 6.00 28.06 -19.73
CA ASN A 36 4.85 28.48 -18.92
C ASN A 36 3.65 27.54 -19.06
N THR A 37 3.49 26.87 -20.20
CA THR A 37 2.33 25.99 -20.47
C THR A 37 2.23 24.82 -19.49
N THR A 38 3.38 24.27 -19.07
CA THR A 38 3.44 23.14 -18.12
C THR A 38 3.02 23.56 -16.71
N VAL A 39 3.44 24.75 -16.26
CA VAL A 39 3.07 25.28 -14.94
C VAL A 39 1.56 25.55 -14.87
N TYR A 40 0.96 26.11 -15.92
CA TYR A 40 -0.50 26.31 -15.99
C TYR A 40 -1.27 24.99 -16.04
N ALA A 41 -0.77 23.99 -16.76
CA ALA A 41 -1.33 22.65 -16.76
C ALA A 41 -1.30 22.01 -15.36
N GLU A 42 -0.19 22.11 -14.64
CA GLU A 42 -0.06 21.61 -13.27
C GLU A 42 -1.01 22.32 -12.31
N ILE A 43 -1.12 23.64 -12.40
CA ILE A 43 -2.06 24.43 -11.60
C ILE A 43 -3.51 24.03 -11.92
N ALA A 44 -3.85 23.89 -13.21
CA ALA A 44 -5.18 23.45 -13.63
C ALA A 44 -5.50 22.05 -13.09
N LEU A 45 -4.58 21.09 -13.16
CA LEU A 45 -4.75 19.76 -12.57
C LEU A 45 -4.95 19.81 -11.05
N LYS A 46 -4.26 20.70 -10.34
CA LYS A 46 -4.49 20.93 -8.90
C LYS A 46 -5.89 21.48 -8.64
N ILE A 47 -6.35 22.45 -9.43
CA ILE A 47 -7.73 22.98 -9.33
C ILE A 47 -8.75 21.87 -9.61
N PHE A 48 -8.55 21.07 -10.67
CA PHE A 48 -9.48 20.00 -11.07
C PHE A 48 -9.61 18.89 -10.02
N LYS A 49 -8.58 18.66 -9.21
CA LYS A 49 -8.65 17.74 -8.07
C LYS A 49 -9.67 18.18 -7.03
N GLU A 50 -9.83 19.48 -6.81
CA GLU A 50 -10.76 20.05 -5.82
C GLU A 50 -12.22 20.13 -6.31
N LEU A 51 -12.47 20.08 -7.63
CA LEU A 51 -13.82 20.27 -8.18
C LEU A 51 -14.76 19.07 -7.96
N GLY A 52 -16.06 19.29 -7.78
CA GLY A 52 -17.06 18.22 -7.87
C GLY A 52 -17.13 17.63 -9.29
N LEU A 53 -17.75 16.44 -9.47
CA LEU A 53 -17.90 15.84 -10.82
C LEU A 53 -18.66 16.78 -11.77
N GLN A 54 -19.73 17.43 -11.29
CA GLN A 54 -20.51 18.36 -12.12
C GLN A 54 -19.68 19.56 -12.57
N ASP A 55 -18.91 20.15 -11.65
CA ASP A 55 -18.05 21.29 -11.97
C ASP A 55 -16.89 20.87 -12.86
N LEU A 56 -16.32 19.67 -12.68
CA LEU A 56 -15.30 19.12 -13.58
C LEU A 56 -15.85 18.88 -14.99
N CYS A 57 -17.08 18.37 -15.12
CA CYS A 57 -17.74 18.23 -16.42
C CYS A 57 -18.03 19.61 -17.05
N ARG A 58 -18.46 20.60 -16.28
CA ARG A 58 -18.64 21.98 -16.76
C ARG A 58 -17.30 22.59 -17.20
N THR A 59 -16.24 22.28 -16.47
CA THR A 59 -14.86 22.74 -16.75
C THR A 59 -14.36 22.21 -18.09
N GLN A 60 -14.75 20.99 -18.49
CA GLN A 60 -14.50 20.47 -19.84
C GLN A 60 -15.18 21.27 -20.95
N LEU A 61 -16.22 22.07 -20.63
CA LEU A 61 -16.94 22.89 -21.58
C LEU A 61 -16.38 24.32 -21.68
N VAL A 62 -15.46 24.70 -20.78
CA VAL A 62 -14.90 26.07 -20.72
C VAL A 62 -13.95 26.35 -21.88
N CYS A 63 -12.99 25.46 -22.14
CA CYS A 63 -12.10 25.57 -23.30
C CYS A 63 -11.54 24.20 -23.74
N LYS A 64 -10.99 24.16 -24.97
CA LYS A 64 -10.47 22.93 -25.59
C LYS A 64 -9.25 22.38 -24.84
N GLU A 65 -8.39 23.25 -24.33
CA GLU A 65 -7.20 22.90 -23.57
C GLU A 65 -7.60 22.21 -22.26
N TRP A 66 -8.57 22.76 -21.53
CA TRP A 66 -9.05 22.17 -20.27
C TRP A 66 -9.81 20.88 -20.51
N LYS A 67 -10.61 20.81 -21.58
CA LYS A 67 -11.23 19.56 -22.03
C LYS A 67 -10.19 18.47 -22.26
N GLN A 68 -9.17 18.75 -23.07
CA GLN A 68 -8.09 17.82 -23.37
C GLN A 68 -7.32 17.44 -22.10
N LEU A 69 -6.99 18.42 -21.25
CA LEU A 69 -6.28 18.19 -19.99
C LEU A 69 -7.08 17.25 -19.08
N ILE A 70 -8.39 17.48 -18.92
CA ILE A 70 -9.26 16.66 -18.08
C ILE A 70 -9.46 15.28 -18.69
N GLU A 71 -9.71 15.17 -20.00
CA GLU A 71 -9.88 13.90 -20.70
C GLU A 71 -8.59 13.06 -20.70
N SER A 72 -7.43 13.72 -20.80
CA SER A 72 -6.12 13.10 -20.62
C SER A 72 -5.81 12.78 -19.15
N SER A 73 -6.43 13.48 -18.21
CA SER A 73 -6.26 13.22 -16.78
C SER A 73 -7.13 12.04 -16.34
N PHE A 74 -6.60 11.23 -15.45
CA PHE A 74 -7.36 10.16 -14.80
C PHE A 74 -8.45 10.69 -13.84
N LEU A 75 -8.48 11.99 -13.53
CA LEU A 75 -9.31 12.62 -12.49
C LEU A 75 -10.81 12.51 -12.76
N ALA A 76 -11.25 12.80 -13.99
CA ALA A 76 -12.67 12.70 -14.35
C ALA A 76 -13.16 11.25 -14.32
N LYS A 77 -12.31 10.32 -14.76
CA LYS A 77 -12.62 8.89 -14.74
C LYS A 77 -12.72 8.37 -13.32
N GLU A 78 -11.77 8.74 -12.46
CA GLU A 78 -11.77 8.39 -11.04
C GLU A 78 -13.07 8.85 -10.37
N LYS A 79 -13.40 10.15 -10.46
CA LYS A 79 -14.63 10.70 -9.85
C LYS A 79 -15.91 10.04 -10.39
N ALA A 80 -15.97 9.81 -11.71
CA ALA A 80 -17.13 9.17 -12.34
C ALA A 80 -17.31 7.71 -11.85
N TYR A 81 -16.24 6.91 -11.86
CA TYR A 81 -16.31 5.53 -11.38
C TYR A 81 -16.55 5.43 -9.89
N THR A 82 -16.01 6.33 -9.07
CA THR A 82 -16.30 6.41 -7.64
C THR A 82 -17.78 6.70 -7.36
N LEU A 83 -18.39 7.63 -8.09
CA LEU A 83 -19.83 7.92 -7.95
C LEU A 83 -20.69 6.76 -8.43
N ALA A 84 -20.30 6.11 -9.53
CA ALA A 84 -20.99 4.94 -10.05
C ALA A 84 -20.89 3.74 -9.10
N LEU A 85 -19.71 3.53 -8.49
CA LEU A 85 -19.48 2.54 -7.43
C LEU A 85 -20.38 2.81 -6.21
N LYS A 86 -20.42 4.07 -5.73
CA LYS A 86 -21.30 4.46 -4.63
C LYS A 86 -22.77 4.16 -4.93
N HIS A 87 -23.20 4.35 -6.18
CA HIS A 87 -24.55 3.99 -6.62
C HIS A 87 -24.76 2.48 -6.64
N ALA A 88 -23.82 1.71 -7.19
CA ALA A 88 -23.88 0.24 -7.23
C ALA A 88 -23.99 -0.37 -5.83
N ILE A 89 -23.19 0.10 -4.88
CA ILE A 89 -23.23 -0.33 -3.46
C ILE A 89 -24.62 -0.07 -2.85
N ARG A 90 -25.18 1.13 -3.04
CA ARG A 90 -26.53 1.47 -2.54
C ARG A 90 -27.61 0.59 -3.14
N LYS A 91 -27.45 0.17 -4.39
CA LYS A 91 -28.35 -0.74 -5.09
C LYS A 91 -28.08 -2.21 -4.81
N LYS A 92 -27.01 -2.54 -4.06
CA LYS A 92 -26.51 -3.90 -3.85
C LYS A 92 -26.26 -4.64 -5.17
N ASP A 93 -25.83 -3.90 -6.20
CA ASP A 93 -25.52 -4.45 -7.53
C ASP A 93 -24.07 -4.93 -7.55
N LEU A 94 -23.88 -6.20 -7.20
CA LEU A 94 -22.57 -6.83 -7.03
C LEU A 94 -21.76 -6.88 -8.33
N ILE A 95 -22.43 -7.03 -9.48
CA ILE A 95 -21.80 -7.10 -10.80
C ILE A 95 -21.23 -5.72 -11.16
N GLN A 96 -22.03 -4.67 -10.99
CA GLN A 96 -21.60 -3.32 -11.27
C GLN A 96 -20.55 -2.83 -10.27
N GLU A 97 -20.64 -3.25 -9.01
CA GLU A 97 -19.62 -2.97 -8.01
C GLU A 97 -18.25 -3.55 -8.42
N ALA A 98 -18.19 -4.84 -8.77
CA ALA A 98 -16.96 -5.47 -9.27
C ALA A 98 -16.41 -4.76 -10.51
N PHE A 99 -17.30 -4.41 -11.45
CA PHE A 99 -16.94 -3.69 -12.67
C PHE A 99 -16.35 -2.31 -12.38
N TYR A 100 -16.96 -1.51 -11.50
CA TYR A 100 -16.45 -0.18 -11.19
C TYR A 100 -15.17 -0.23 -10.36
N ILE A 101 -14.99 -1.23 -9.49
CA ILE A 101 -13.71 -1.49 -8.81
C ILE A 101 -12.61 -1.85 -9.84
N GLU A 102 -12.90 -2.74 -10.80
CA GLU A 102 -11.99 -3.04 -11.92
C GLU A 102 -11.61 -1.76 -12.69
N LYS A 103 -12.58 -0.89 -12.98
CA LYS A 103 -12.33 0.38 -13.69
C LYS A 103 -11.54 1.39 -12.88
N LEU A 104 -11.72 1.43 -11.56
CA LEU A 104 -10.84 2.19 -10.69
C LEU A 104 -9.42 1.63 -10.75
N GLY A 105 -9.23 0.31 -10.79
CA GLY A 105 -7.92 -0.29 -11.03
C GLY A 105 -7.26 0.23 -12.31
N ASP A 106 -8.00 0.26 -13.42
CA ASP A 106 -7.52 0.79 -14.72
C ASP A 106 -7.07 2.27 -14.62
N VAL A 107 -7.78 3.07 -13.82
CA VAL A 107 -7.46 4.48 -13.54
C VAL A 107 -6.19 4.60 -12.70
N TYR A 108 -6.01 3.77 -11.68
CA TYR A 108 -4.81 3.80 -10.84
C TYR A 108 -3.56 3.31 -11.59
N VAL A 109 -3.69 2.35 -12.50
CA VAL A 109 -2.58 2.00 -13.42
C VAL A 109 -2.15 3.20 -14.26
N GLN A 110 -3.08 4.05 -14.71
CA GLN A 110 -2.74 5.25 -15.49
C GLN A 110 -2.00 6.33 -14.68
N LYS A 111 -2.07 6.31 -13.34
CA LYS A 111 -1.35 7.26 -12.49
C LYS A 111 0.17 7.03 -12.53
N GLY A 112 0.62 5.80 -12.83
CA GLY A 112 2.01 5.50 -13.17
C GLY A 112 3.01 5.56 -12.00
N THR A 113 2.54 5.56 -10.74
CA THR A 113 3.42 5.54 -9.56
C THR A 113 3.40 4.17 -8.90
N SER A 114 4.47 3.81 -8.19
CA SER A 114 4.54 2.56 -7.42
C SER A 114 3.38 2.39 -6.45
N GLU A 115 3.02 3.46 -5.71
CA GLU A 115 1.85 3.45 -4.82
C GLU A 115 0.56 3.15 -5.58
N ALA A 116 0.34 3.80 -6.73
CA ALA A 116 -0.87 3.60 -7.52
C ALA A 116 -0.93 2.19 -8.14
N PHE A 117 0.22 1.59 -8.47
CA PHE A 117 0.29 0.20 -8.91
C PHE A 117 -0.09 -0.78 -7.79
N LEU A 118 0.36 -0.56 -6.55
CA LEU A 118 -0.06 -1.37 -5.40
C LEU A 118 -1.58 -1.25 -5.14
N GLN A 119 -2.11 -0.02 -5.22
CA GLN A 119 -3.55 0.25 -5.08
C GLN A 119 -4.36 -0.42 -6.19
N ALA A 120 -3.88 -0.37 -7.44
CA ALA A 120 -4.50 -1.05 -8.56
C ALA A 120 -4.49 -2.58 -8.39
N ALA A 121 -3.40 -3.17 -7.85
CA ALA A 121 -3.34 -4.59 -7.55
C ALA A 121 -4.40 -4.98 -6.52
N GLY A 122 -4.58 -4.19 -5.46
CA GLY A 122 -5.67 -4.40 -4.50
C GLY A 122 -7.06 -4.37 -5.15
N LEU A 123 -7.33 -3.35 -5.98
CA LEU A 123 -8.59 -3.22 -6.70
C LEU A 123 -8.88 -4.43 -7.60
N TYR A 124 -7.88 -4.92 -8.33
CA TYR A 124 -8.06 -6.12 -9.17
C TYR A 124 -8.24 -7.39 -8.35
N ASN A 125 -7.54 -7.56 -7.23
CA ASN A 125 -7.76 -8.69 -6.33
C ASN A 125 -9.17 -8.69 -5.72
N TYR A 126 -9.67 -7.54 -5.31
CA TYR A 126 -11.05 -7.39 -4.85
C TYR A 126 -12.05 -7.77 -5.96
N ALA A 127 -11.88 -7.21 -7.17
CA ALA A 127 -12.76 -7.51 -8.30
C ALA A 127 -12.71 -9.01 -8.66
N LEU A 128 -11.54 -9.63 -8.60
CA LEU A 128 -11.36 -11.06 -8.85
C LEU A 128 -12.14 -11.90 -7.84
N HIS A 129 -12.05 -11.55 -6.55
CA HIS A 129 -12.80 -12.23 -5.50
C HIS A 129 -14.31 -12.02 -5.64
N ARG A 130 -14.77 -10.80 -5.93
CA ARG A 130 -16.20 -10.51 -6.15
C ARG A 130 -16.77 -11.29 -7.35
N HIS A 131 -16.01 -11.41 -8.44
CA HIS A 131 -16.41 -12.24 -9.58
C HIS A 131 -16.46 -13.73 -9.25
N PHE A 132 -15.50 -14.24 -8.46
CA PHE A 132 -15.52 -15.61 -7.97
C PHE A 132 -16.80 -15.91 -7.17
N LEU A 133 -17.25 -14.98 -6.32
CA LEU A 133 -18.47 -15.14 -5.52
C LEU A 133 -19.77 -14.98 -6.35
N SER A 134 -19.78 -14.13 -7.38
CA SER A 134 -21.02 -13.70 -8.03
C SER A 134 -21.46 -14.57 -9.21
N HIS A 135 -20.53 -15.21 -9.93
CA HIS A 135 -20.72 -16.31 -10.92
C HIS A 135 -19.37 -16.52 -11.65
N PRO A 136 -18.86 -17.76 -11.80
CA PRO A 136 -17.57 -18.01 -12.47
C PRO A 136 -17.66 -17.73 -13.98
N LEU A 137 -17.48 -16.49 -14.39
CA LEU A 137 -17.18 -16.15 -15.78
C LEU A 137 -15.69 -16.36 -15.99
N GLU A 138 -15.27 -17.56 -16.44
CA GLU A 138 -13.85 -17.93 -16.63
C GLU A 138 -13.06 -16.84 -17.40
N GLY A 139 -13.67 -16.24 -18.43
CA GLY A 139 -13.04 -15.17 -19.21
C GLY A 139 -12.71 -13.91 -18.40
N LYS A 140 -13.51 -13.55 -17.39
CA LYS A 140 -13.28 -12.35 -16.56
C LYS A 140 -12.13 -12.55 -15.57
N GLN A 141 -11.99 -13.75 -15.01
CA GLN A 141 -10.89 -14.08 -14.11
C GLN A 141 -9.55 -14.02 -14.85
N LYS A 142 -9.49 -14.54 -16.08
CA LYS A 142 -8.29 -14.48 -16.93
C LYS A 142 -7.85 -13.03 -17.19
N VAL A 143 -8.79 -12.15 -17.57
CA VAL A 143 -8.49 -10.73 -17.81
C VAL A 143 -7.92 -10.05 -16.56
N LEU A 144 -8.45 -10.33 -15.37
CA LEU A 144 -7.94 -9.76 -14.12
C LEU A 144 -6.55 -10.29 -13.76
N LYS A 145 -6.28 -11.58 -13.98
CA LYS A 145 -4.95 -12.16 -13.81
C LYS A 145 -3.93 -11.52 -14.77
N GLU A 146 -4.27 -11.35 -16.04
CA GLU A 146 -3.43 -10.64 -17.02
C GLU A 146 -3.15 -9.18 -16.58
N LYS A 147 -4.15 -8.50 -16.01
CA LYS A 147 -3.99 -7.16 -15.44
C LYS A 147 -3.04 -7.13 -14.24
N LEU A 148 -3.12 -8.14 -13.35
CA LEU A 148 -2.19 -8.28 -12.22
C LEU A 148 -0.75 -8.56 -12.69
N SER A 149 -0.57 -9.44 -13.68
CA SER A 149 0.73 -9.71 -14.31
C SER A 149 1.33 -8.42 -14.89
N LYS A 150 0.51 -7.64 -15.62
CA LYS A 150 0.92 -6.35 -16.17
C LYS A 150 1.31 -5.33 -15.09
N ILE A 151 0.61 -5.29 -13.95
CA ILE A 151 1.01 -4.43 -12.82
C ILE A 151 2.39 -4.83 -12.32
N GLN A 152 2.63 -6.13 -12.15
CA GLN A 152 3.95 -6.58 -11.70
C GLN A 152 5.04 -6.15 -12.66
N ASP A 153 4.87 -6.33 -13.97
CA ASP A 153 5.84 -5.87 -14.96
C ASP A 153 6.11 -4.36 -14.88
N LEU A 154 5.06 -3.55 -14.73
CA LEU A 154 5.18 -2.10 -14.58
C LEU A 154 5.95 -1.74 -13.30
N LEU A 155 5.62 -2.38 -12.17
CA LEU A 155 6.27 -2.11 -10.89
C LEU A 155 7.74 -2.56 -10.88
N VAL A 156 8.06 -3.70 -11.51
CA VAL A 156 9.43 -4.18 -11.67
C VAL A 156 10.27 -3.19 -12.48
N ARG A 157 9.71 -2.64 -13.56
CA ARG A 157 10.38 -1.60 -14.37
C ARG A 157 10.62 -0.33 -13.57
N GLU A 158 9.61 0.16 -12.83
CA GLU A 158 9.76 1.30 -11.92
C GLU A 158 10.85 1.05 -10.86
N CYS A 159 10.91 -0.17 -10.32
CA CYS A 159 11.92 -0.58 -9.35
C CYS A 159 13.30 -0.86 -9.98
N LYS A 160 13.46 -0.70 -11.31
CA LYS A 160 14.68 -1.04 -12.06
C LYS A 160 15.13 -2.50 -11.87
N GLY A 161 14.18 -3.40 -11.64
CA GLY A 161 14.40 -4.84 -11.55
C GLY A 161 14.46 -5.51 -12.93
N ARG A 162 14.83 -6.79 -12.93
CA ARG A 162 14.87 -7.63 -14.13
C ARG A 162 13.46 -8.07 -14.49
N SER A 163 13.09 -7.90 -15.77
CA SER A 163 11.80 -8.39 -16.26
C SER A 163 11.73 -9.91 -16.11
N VAL A 164 10.60 -10.37 -15.58
CA VAL A 164 10.26 -11.79 -15.48
C VAL A 164 9.19 -12.08 -16.55
N GLY A 165 9.16 -13.28 -17.13
CA GLY A 165 8.13 -13.63 -18.12
C GLY A 165 6.75 -13.75 -17.48
N SER A 166 5.69 -13.35 -18.18
CA SER A 166 4.29 -13.37 -17.66
C SER A 166 3.89 -14.73 -17.07
N ALA A 167 4.28 -15.84 -17.71
CA ALA A 167 4.00 -17.19 -17.21
C ALA A 167 4.62 -17.43 -15.82
N THR A 168 5.89 -17.04 -15.62
CA THR A 168 6.57 -17.16 -14.32
C THR A 168 5.93 -16.25 -13.26
N ILE A 169 5.40 -15.09 -13.64
CA ILE A 169 4.68 -14.20 -12.72
C ILE A 169 3.38 -14.85 -12.23
N GLU A 170 2.61 -15.42 -13.16
CA GLU A 170 1.38 -16.14 -12.84
C GLU A 170 1.66 -17.37 -11.97
N ASP A 171 2.70 -18.14 -12.30
CA ASP A 171 3.13 -19.29 -11.51
C ASP A 171 3.52 -18.88 -10.08
N GLN A 172 4.26 -17.78 -9.91
CA GLN A 172 4.59 -17.26 -8.58
C GLN A 172 3.33 -16.88 -7.79
N PHE A 173 2.36 -16.22 -8.42
CA PHE A 173 1.12 -15.83 -7.73
C PHE A 173 0.33 -17.04 -7.25
N GLU A 174 0.11 -18.02 -8.12
CA GLU A 174 -0.66 -19.22 -7.77
C GLU A 174 0.10 -20.08 -6.77
N SER A 175 1.41 -20.24 -6.95
CA SER A 175 2.27 -20.98 -6.01
C SER A 175 2.25 -20.36 -4.62
N ASN A 176 2.41 -19.03 -4.50
CA ASN A 176 2.42 -18.37 -3.20
C ASN A 176 1.08 -18.53 -2.45
N ARG A 177 -0.05 -18.39 -3.16
CA ARG A 177 -1.39 -18.64 -2.58
C ARG A 177 -1.56 -20.08 -2.14
N LYS A 178 -1.10 -21.02 -2.98
CA LYS A 178 -1.16 -22.46 -2.68
C LYS A 178 -0.33 -22.80 -1.44
N THR A 179 0.91 -22.34 -1.35
CA THR A 179 1.79 -22.56 -0.20
C THR A 179 1.15 -22.08 1.10
N LEU A 180 0.58 -20.86 1.11
CA LEU A 180 -0.06 -20.33 2.31
C LEU A 180 -1.32 -21.12 2.70
N LYS A 181 -2.10 -21.57 1.71
CA LYS A 181 -3.27 -22.44 1.93
C LYS A 181 -2.87 -23.79 2.52
N GLU A 182 -1.86 -24.45 1.96
CA GLU A 182 -1.35 -25.74 2.45
C GLU A 182 -0.82 -25.63 3.88
N PHE A 183 -0.07 -24.57 4.18
CA PHE A 183 0.38 -24.27 5.54
C PHE A 183 -0.80 -24.15 6.51
N ARG A 184 -1.86 -23.42 6.14
CA ARG A 184 -3.06 -23.30 6.99
C ARG A 184 -3.78 -24.61 7.19
N THR A 185 -3.91 -25.43 6.15
CA THR A 185 -4.51 -26.77 6.28
C THR A 185 -3.71 -27.64 7.24
N GLU A 186 -2.37 -27.56 7.23
CA GLU A 186 -1.53 -28.26 8.20
C GLU A 186 -1.79 -27.76 9.64
N ILE A 187 -1.86 -26.45 9.85
CA ILE A 187 -2.14 -25.87 11.16
C ILE A 187 -3.55 -26.22 11.65
N GLU A 188 -4.55 -26.18 10.77
CA GLU A 188 -5.93 -26.56 11.09
C GLU A 188 -6.02 -28.02 11.54
N ALA A 189 -5.31 -28.94 10.86
CA ALA A 189 -5.24 -30.33 11.28
C ALA A 189 -4.63 -30.46 12.70
N LYS A 190 -3.58 -29.69 13.00
CA LYS A 190 -2.97 -29.69 14.34
C LYS A 190 -3.89 -29.12 15.41
N ILE A 191 -4.65 -28.08 15.09
CA ILE A 191 -5.66 -27.53 16.01
C ILE A 191 -6.73 -28.58 16.32
N GLN A 192 -7.13 -29.39 15.33
CA GLN A 192 -8.11 -30.47 15.51
C GLN A 192 -7.58 -31.65 16.35
N GLU A 193 -6.26 -31.84 16.40
CA GLU A 193 -5.60 -32.84 17.25
C GLU A 193 -5.50 -32.41 18.72
N LEU A 194 -5.66 -31.11 19.03
CA LEU A 194 -5.62 -30.61 20.40
C LEU A 194 -6.86 -31.06 21.20
N PRO A 195 -6.70 -31.36 22.50
CA PRO A 195 -7.84 -31.60 23.38
C PRO A 195 -8.67 -30.31 23.54
N GLU A 196 -9.94 -30.44 23.97
CA GLU A 196 -10.84 -29.30 24.21
C GLU A 196 -10.25 -28.27 25.21
N THR A 197 -9.44 -28.75 26.16
CA THR A 197 -8.72 -27.92 27.13
C THR A 197 -7.21 -28.17 26.99
N PRO A 198 -6.54 -27.59 25.99
CA PRO A 198 -5.11 -27.77 25.79
C PRO A 198 -4.33 -27.06 26.90
N SER A 199 -3.18 -27.63 27.25
CA SER A 199 -2.22 -27.00 28.16
C SER A 199 -1.59 -25.75 27.52
N SER A 200 -1.07 -24.85 28.35
CA SER A 200 -0.35 -23.67 27.87
C SER A 200 0.88 -24.04 27.01
N GLN A 201 1.51 -25.17 27.30
CA GLN A 201 2.67 -25.67 26.56
C GLN A 201 2.29 -26.07 25.13
N GLU A 202 1.20 -26.83 24.95
CA GLU A 202 0.72 -27.24 23.62
C GLU A 202 0.33 -26.02 22.76
N VAL A 203 -0.31 -25.03 23.37
CA VAL A 203 -0.67 -23.77 22.69
C VAL A 203 0.58 -22.99 22.29
N MET A 204 1.59 -22.91 23.16
CA MET A 204 2.85 -22.22 22.88
C MET A 204 3.64 -22.90 21.76
N GLU A 205 3.69 -24.24 21.75
CA GLU A 205 4.32 -25.01 20.67
C GLU A 205 3.62 -24.79 19.33
N LEU A 206 2.29 -24.71 19.33
CA LEU A 206 1.52 -24.38 18.13
C LEU A 206 1.84 -22.98 17.62
N TYR A 207 1.85 -21.97 18.49
CA TYR A 207 2.24 -20.60 18.11
C TYR A 207 3.65 -20.54 17.56
N HIS A 208 4.60 -21.23 18.18
CA HIS A 208 5.97 -21.29 17.71
C HIS A 208 6.07 -21.89 16.31
N LYS A 209 5.34 -22.99 16.06
CA LYS A 209 5.25 -23.60 14.73
C LYS A 209 4.61 -22.66 13.70
N ILE A 210 3.56 -21.94 14.07
CA ILE A 210 2.92 -20.95 13.20
C ILE A 210 3.92 -19.84 12.84
N ALA A 211 4.61 -19.30 13.83
CA ALA A 211 5.61 -18.25 13.64
C ALA A 211 6.75 -18.71 12.71
N GLN A 212 7.27 -19.93 12.88
CA GLN A 212 8.29 -20.51 12.00
C GLN A 212 7.78 -20.67 10.55
N GLY A 213 6.56 -21.17 10.37
CA GLY A 213 5.96 -21.36 9.05
C GLY A 213 5.81 -20.05 8.29
N ILE A 214 5.32 -19.00 8.96
CA ILE A 214 5.20 -17.67 8.37
C ILE A 214 6.57 -17.04 8.10
N LYS A 215 7.57 -17.23 8.97
CA LYS A 215 8.96 -16.78 8.70
C LYS A 215 9.48 -17.41 7.41
N THR A 216 9.32 -18.72 7.27
CA THR A 216 9.73 -19.48 6.07
C THR A 216 9.02 -18.98 4.82
N PHE A 217 7.70 -18.76 4.92
CA PHE A 217 6.92 -18.20 3.82
C PHE A 217 7.39 -16.79 3.45
N PHE A 218 7.64 -15.93 4.44
CA PHE A 218 8.12 -14.58 4.20
C PHE A 218 9.53 -14.56 3.58
N GLU A 219 10.44 -15.43 4.03
CA GLU A 219 11.76 -15.64 3.41
C GLU A 219 11.62 -16.02 1.93
N HIS A 220 10.67 -16.88 1.59
CA HIS A 220 10.38 -17.25 0.20
C HIS A 220 9.93 -16.03 -0.64
N ILE A 221 9.01 -15.21 -0.12
CA ILE A 221 8.55 -13.98 -0.79
C ILE A 221 9.69 -12.97 -0.98
N VAL A 222 10.61 -12.87 -0.01
CA VAL A 222 11.79 -12.02 -0.09
C VAL A 222 12.78 -12.53 -1.13
N ALA A 223 13.04 -13.83 -1.18
CA ALA A 223 13.89 -14.43 -2.20
C ALA A 223 13.38 -14.11 -3.63
N GLN A 224 12.07 -14.29 -3.89
CA GLN A 224 11.47 -13.93 -5.18
C GLN A 224 11.67 -12.44 -5.54
N SER A 225 11.59 -11.56 -4.54
CA SER A 225 11.74 -10.11 -4.72
C SER A 225 13.20 -9.71 -4.96
N LEU A 226 14.16 -10.37 -4.29
CA LEU A 226 15.60 -10.21 -4.51
C LEU A 226 16.02 -10.74 -5.88
N ASP A 227 15.51 -11.88 -6.32
CA ASP A 227 15.77 -12.43 -7.66
C ASP A 227 15.36 -11.43 -8.76
N THR A 228 14.29 -10.69 -8.50
CA THR A 228 13.80 -9.64 -9.39
C THR A 228 14.67 -8.38 -9.32
N LEU A 229 15.00 -7.91 -8.11
CA LEU A 229 15.66 -6.61 -7.89
C LEU A 229 17.19 -6.65 -8.07
N GLY A 230 17.81 -7.81 -7.83
CA GLY A 230 19.26 -7.99 -7.77
C GLY A 230 19.78 -8.15 -6.34
N SER A 231 21.10 -8.19 -6.20
CA SER A 231 21.75 -8.34 -4.89
C SER A 231 21.67 -7.05 -4.06
N PRO A 232 21.49 -7.15 -2.73
CA PRO A 232 21.55 -6.01 -1.83
C PRO A 232 22.89 -5.27 -1.90
N PRO A 233 22.90 -3.93 -1.85
CA PRO A 233 24.12 -3.12 -1.95
C PRO A 233 24.91 -3.08 -0.64
N CYS A 234 24.32 -3.49 0.49
CA CYS A 234 24.98 -3.59 1.78
C CYS A 234 24.40 -4.73 2.61
N LYS A 235 25.09 -5.06 3.71
CA LYS A 235 24.55 -5.97 4.74
C LYS A 235 23.27 -5.37 5.32
N TYR A 236 22.26 -6.22 5.54
CA TYR A 236 20.97 -5.82 6.09
C TYR A 236 20.38 -6.93 6.95
N SER A 237 19.39 -6.60 7.76
CA SER A 237 18.56 -7.55 8.50
C SER A 237 17.11 -7.11 8.45
N MET A 238 16.20 -8.06 8.25
CA MET A 238 14.77 -7.82 8.45
C MET A 238 14.40 -8.26 9.86
N ILE A 239 13.63 -7.43 10.56
CA ILE A 239 13.13 -7.70 11.90
C ILE A 239 11.62 -7.53 11.91
N GLY A 240 10.90 -8.47 12.51
CA GLY A 240 9.44 -8.42 12.64
C GLY A 240 9.03 -7.88 14.01
N PHE A 241 7.86 -7.26 14.09
CA PHE A 241 7.30 -6.67 15.32
C PHE A 241 5.96 -7.35 15.67
N GLY A 242 5.19 -6.74 16.58
CA GLY A 242 3.81 -7.14 16.83
C GLY A 242 3.65 -8.59 17.27
N SER A 243 2.61 -9.24 16.75
CA SER A 243 2.24 -10.61 17.14
C SER A 243 3.34 -11.64 16.84
N LEU A 244 4.13 -11.42 15.79
CA LEU A 244 5.26 -12.26 15.45
C LEU A 244 6.36 -12.17 16.52
N ALA A 245 6.69 -10.96 16.97
CA ALA A 245 7.72 -10.73 17.97
C ALA A 245 7.35 -11.26 19.36
N ARG A 246 6.05 -11.31 19.67
CA ARG A 246 5.53 -11.87 20.93
C ARG A 246 5.30 -13.38 20.89
N GLU A 247 5.54 -14.04 19.75
CA GLU A 247 5.19 -15.45 19.52
C GLU A 247 3.70 -15.74 19.78
N GLU A 248 2.83 -14.81 19.37
CA GLU A 248 1.36 -14.89 19.52
C GLU A 248 0.64 -14.84 18.16
N MET A 249 1.40 -14.97 17.07
CA MET A 249 0.87 -14.82 15.72
C MET A 249 0.02 -16.02 15.31
N THR A 250 -1.11 -15.76 14.64
CA THR A 250 -1.98 -16.78 14.06
C THR A 250 -1.72 -16.95 12.56
N PRO A 251 -2.22 -18.00 11.89
CA PRO A 251 -2.04 -18.18 10.44
C PRO A 251 -2.70 -17.10 9.56
N TYR A 252 -3.48 -16.20 10.18
CA TYR A 252 -4.24 -15.12 9.54
C TYR A 252 -3.80 -13.74 10.01
N SER A 253 -2.77 -13.66 10.86
CA SER A 253 -2.25 -12.39 11.36
C SER A 253 -1.54 -11.61 10.25
N ASP A 254 -1.61 -10.30 10.39
CA ASP A 254 -0.79 -9.32 9.72
C ASP A 254 0.68 -9.41 10.15
N LEU A 255 1.57 -8.85 9.31
CA LEU A 255 3.01 -8.77 9.57
C LEU A 255 3.47 -7.31 9.63
N GLU A 256 3.93 -6.91 10.81
CA GLU A 256 4.76 -5.72 11.00
C GLU A 256 6.25 -6.06 10.86
N PHE A 257 7.02 -5.25 10.13
CA PHE A 257 8.46 -5.46 10.01
C PHE A 257 9.24 -4.20 9.61
N GLY A 258 10.53 -4.21 9.91
CA GLY A 258 11.51 -3.18 9.57
C GLY A 258 12.75 -3.79 8.93
N ILE A 259 13.59 -2.93 8.34
CA ILE A 259 14.85 -3.28 7.71
C ILE A 259 15.97 -2.48 8.37
N LEU A 260 16.87 -3.20 9.02
CA LEU A 260 18.14 -2.68 9.52
C LEU A 260 19.17 -2.71 8.38
N ILE A 261 19.77 -1.58 8.06
CA ILE A 261 20.82 -1.47 7.03
C ILE A 261 22.15 -1.12 7.69
N GLN A 262 23.24 -1.68 7.18
CA GLN A 262 24.59 -1.39 7.70
C GLN A 262 24.95 0.09 7.56
N GLU A 263 24.61 0.68 6.43
CA GLU A 263 24.95 2.07 6.11
C GLU A 263 23.76 2.76 5.45
N ASP A 264 23.38 3.92 5.98
CA ASP A 264 22.32 4.77 5.42
C ASP A 264 22.90 5.79 4.45
N ASN A 265 22.81 5.46 3.16
CA ASN A 265 23.11 6.37 2.07
C ASN A 265 21.96 6.32 1.03
N PRO A 266 21.86 7.29 0.10
CA PRO A 266 20.76 7.36 -0.86
C PRO A 266 20.59 6.10 -1.73
N ILE A 267 21.69 5.39 -2.04
CA ILE A 267 21.67 4.19 -2.89
C ILE A 267 21.06 3.02 -2.12
N ASN A 268 21.56 2.75 -0.91
CA ASN A 268 21.06 1.67 -0.06
C ASN A 268 19.57 1.88 0.27
N ARG A 269 19.20 3.09 0.67
CA ARG A 269 17.82 3.42 1.04
C ARG A 269 16.86 3.29 -0.14
N ASP A 270 17.23 3.78 -1.32
CA ASP A 270 16.42 3.60 -2.53
C ASP A 270 16.28 2.11 -2.92
N TYR A 271 17.34 1.31 -2.78
CA TYR A 271 17.27 -0.14 -2.98
C TYR A 271 16.25 -0.80 -2.04
N PHE A 272 16.33 -0.57 -0.73
CA PHE A 272 15.44 -1.22 0.22
C PHE A 272 13.99 -0.72 0.11
N ARG A 273 13.75 0.53 -0.28
CA ARG A 273 12.41 1.02 -0.61
C ARG A 273 11.80 0.28 -1.80
N ARG A 274 12.59 0.02 -2.84
CA ARG A 274 12.15 -0.76 -4.01
C ARG A 274 11.91 -2.22 -3.64
N LEU A 275 12.78 -2.82 -2.82
CA LEU A 275 12.56 -4.17 -2.30
C LEU A 275 11.23 -4.24 -1.54
N THR A 276 10.99 -3.33 -0.60
CA THR A 276 9.73 -3.26 0.15
C THR A 276 8.53 -3.06 -0.77
N THR A 277 8.65 -2.23 -1.80
CA THR A 277 7.59 -2.02 -2.79
C THR A 277 7.23 -3.32 -3.53
N LEU A 278 8.22 -4.12 -3.93
CA LEU A 278 7.99 -5.43 -4.55
C LEU A 278 7.37 -6.43 -3.56
N LEU A 279 7.82 -6.44 -2.30
CA LEU A 279 7.22 -7.26 -1.24
C LEU A 279 5.74 -6.94 -1.02
N HIS A 280 5.38 -5.65 -0.94
CA HIS A 280 3.99 -5.23 -0.84
C HIS A 280 3.14 -5.77 -1.98
N LEU A 281 3.64 -5.72 -3.22
CA LEU A 281 2.90 -6.28 -4.36
C LEU A 281 2.66 -7.79 -4.21
N LYS A 282 3.69 -8.55 -3.81
CA LYS A 282 3.57 -10.00 -3.61
C LYS A 282 2.54 -10.35 -2.53
N VAL A 283 2.54 -9.61 -1.42
CA VAL A 283 1.57 -9.82 -0.33
C VAL A 283 0.15 -9.41 -0.73
N ILE A 284 -0.03 -8.26 -1.42
CA ILE A 284 -1.34 -7.87 -1.96
C ILE A 284 -1.89 -8.93 -2.91
N ASN A 285 -1.03 -9.55 -3.71
CA ASN A 285 -1.41 -10.59 -4.67
C ASN A 285 -1.70 -11.96 -4.05
N LEU A 286 -1.59 -12.11 -2.73
CA LEU A 286 -2.22 -13.24 -2.03
C LEU A 286 -3.75 -13.10 -2.01
N GLY A 287 -4.25 -11.89 -2.17
CA GLY A 287 -5.69 -11.60 -2.22
C GLY A 287 -6.33 -11.45 -0.83
N GLU A 288 -5.52 -11.22 0.20
CA GLU A 288 -5.98 -11.14 1.61
C GLU A 288 -5.82 -9.73 2.21
N THR A 289 -5.31 -8.78 1.42
CA THR A 289 -5.18 -7.37 1.83
C THR A 289 -6.47 -6.62 1.50
N ILE A 290 -7.22 -6.24 2.53
CA ILE A 290 -8.45 -5.46 2.38
C ILE A 290 -8.18 -4.08 1.76
N LEU A 291 -9.10 -3.58 0.92
CA LEU A 291 -8.95 -2.29 0.23
C LEU A 291 -8.70 -1.08 1.17
N PRO A 292 -9.33 -0.97 2.35
CA PRO A 292 -9.04 0.10 3.29
C PRO A 292 -7.56 0.18 3.70
N ALA A 293 -6.85 -0.95 3.80
CA ALA A 293 -5.44 -0.98 4.19
C ALA A 293 -4.52 -0.29 3.17
N LEU A 294 -4.97 -0.11 1.92
CA LEU A 294 -4.21 0.50 0.83
C LEU A 294 -4.40 2.03 0.71
N ASN A 295 -5.15 2.64 1.64
CA ASN A 295 -5.39 4.09 1.72
C ASN A 295 -5.84 4.71 0.39
N ILE A 296 -6.72 4.03 -0.35
CA ILE A 296 -7.17 4.45 -1.69
C ILE A 296 -8.11 5.67 -1.56
N PRO A 297 -7.69 6.90 -1.99
CA PRO A 297 -8.45 8.12 -1.66
C PRO A 297 -9.90 8.10 -2.13
N CYS A 298 -10.16 7.56 -3.32
CA CYS A 298 -11.49 7.55 -3.91
C CYS A 298 -12.46 6.60 -3.18
N LEU A 299 -11.95 5.51 -2.58
CA LEU A 299 -12.75 4.60 -1.74
C LEU A 299 -13.00 5.21 -0.36
N LYS A 300 -12.00 5.87 0.22
CA LYS A 300 -12.14 6.62 1.48
C LYS A 300 -13.21 7.70 1.37
N ALA A 301 -13.25 8.43 0.24
CA ALA A 301 -14.24 9.49 -0.01
C ALA A 301 -15.70 9.00 -0.02
N ILE A 302 -15.94 7.70 -0.21
CA ILE A 302 -17.29 7.11 -0.18
C ILE A 302 -17.52 6.22 1.04
N ASN A 303 -16.58 6.19 1.99
CA ASN A 303 -16.58 5.26 3.13
C ASN A 303 -16.81 3.82 2.70
N PHE A 304 -16.07 3.38 1.67
CA PHE A 304 -16.17 2.01 1.16
C PHE A 304 -15.86 1.00 2.27
N PHE A 305 -16.76 0.03 2.45
CA PHE A 305 -16.59 -1.07 3.39
C PHE A 305 -16.25 -2.34 2.62
N ASP A 306 -15.11 -2.94 2.94
CA ASP A 306 -14.67 -4.21 2.35
C ASP A 306 -15.10 -5.37 3.25
N ASP A 307 -16.18 -6.04 2.84
CA ASP A 307 -16.82 -7.14 3.56
C ASP A 307 -16.55 -8.52 2.95
N ILE A 308 -15.83 -8.59 1.82
CA ILE A 308 -15.62 -9.84 1.09
C ILE A 308 -14.17 -10.28 1.03
N THR A 309 -13.20 -9.36 1.09
CA THR A 309 -11.80 -9.77 1.01
C THR A 309 -11.47 -10.63 2.23
N PRO A 310 -10.98 -11.87 2.05
CA PRO A 310 -10.56 -12.69 3.17
C PRO A 310 -9.52 -11.94 4.00
N ARG A 311 -9.70 -11.92 5.33
CA ARG A 311 -8.71 -11.31 6.22
C ARG A 311 -7.67 -12.35 6.57
N GLY A 312 -6.42 -12.07 6.23
CA GLY A 312 -5.31 -12.98 6.42
C GLY A 312 -3.97 -12.26 6.35
N PHE A 313 -2.99 -12.93 5.74
CA PHE A 313 -1.62 -12.45 5.70
C PHE A 313 -1.50 -11.18 4.85
N ALA A 314 -1.35 -10.05 5.53
CA ALA A 314 -1.18 -8.73 4.96
C ALA A 314 -0.12 -7.94 5.76
N PHE A 315 0.38 -6.85 5.20
CA PHE A 315 1.19 -5.90 5.97
C PHE A 315 0.29 -4.90 6.70
N ASP A 316 0.80 -4.35 7.81
CA ASP A 316 0.10 -3.33 8.60
C ASP A 316 -0.39 -2.17 7.73
N GLY A 317 -1.69 -1.91 7.79
CA GLY A 317 -2.41 -1.08 6.82
C GLY A 317 -2.19 0.42 7.00
N ALA A 318 -2.31 1.18 5.91
CA ALA A 318 -2.20 2.65 5.90
C ALA A 318 -3.55 3.37 5.94
N GLY A 319 -4.66 2.64 6.09
CA GLY A 319 -6.02 3.17 5.96
C GLY A 319 -6.46 4.14 7.06
N VAL A 320 -5.83 4.05 8.24
CA VAL A 320 -6.16 4.89 9.40
C VAL A 320 -4.91 5.61 9.86
N GLU A 321 -4.96 6.94 9.84
CA GLU A 321 -3.87 7.80 10.28
C GLU A 321 -3.51 7.55 11.75
N GLY A 322 -2.22 7.40 12.03
CA GLY A 322 -1.68 7.18 13.37
C GLY A 322 -1.89 5.79 13.97
N LYS A 323 -2.50 4.83 13.26
CA LYS A 323 -2.76 3.47 13.80
C LYS A 323 -1.91 2.36 13.19
N GLY A 324 -1.49 2.50 11.94
CA GLY A 324 -0.83 1.42 11.20
C GLY A 324 0.56 1.79 10.68
N CYS A 325 0.89 1.28 9.49
CA CYS A 325 2.13 1.56 8.75
C CYS A 325 3.44 1.10 9.42
N LYS A 326 3.42 0.08 10.28
CA LYS A 326 4.65 -0.53 10.85
C LYS A 326 5.33 -1.45 9.83
N THR A 327 5.59 -0.89 8.67
CA THR A 327 6.28 -1.50 7.54
C THR A 327 7.53 -0.66 7.23
N PRO A 328 8.48 -1.16 6.40
CA PRO A 328 9.71 -0.43 6.14
C PRO A 328 9.51 0.98 5.56
N LEU A 329 8.45 1.22 4.77
CA LEU A 329 8.15 2.54 4.20
C LEU A 329 7.60 3.54 5.23
N GLY A 330 7.18 3.04 6.41
CA GLY A 330 6.55 3.85 7.44
C GLY A 330 5.26 4.53 6.97
N ASN A 331 4.90 5.64 7.62
CA ASN A 331 3.66 6.37 7.31
C ASN A 331 3.82 7.47 6.26
N GLY A 332 5.02 7.63 5.69
CA GLY A 332 5.35 8.65 4.68
C GLY A 332 5.37 10.09 5.20
N LYS A 333 5.24 10.31 6.52
CA LYS A 333 5.19 11.62 7.15
C LYS A 333 6.26 11.80 8.23
N THR A 334 6.28 10.91 9.22
CA THR A 334 7.04 11.12 10.47
C THR A 334 8.13 10.07 10.67
N PHE A 335 7.95 8.84 10.21
CA PHE A 335 8.94 7.77 10.36
C PHE A 335 9.04 6.88 9.12
N GLU A 336 10.19 6.22 9.00
CA GLU A 336 10.50 5.15 8.04
C GLU A 336 11.24 4.05 8.80
N LEU A 337 10.90 2.77 8.53
CA LEU A 337 11.52 1.63 9.20
C LEU A 337 12.62 0.96 8.35
N ILE A 338 13.28 1.75 7.51
CA ILE A 338 14.56 1.42 6.86
C ILE A 338 15.62 2.31 7.50
N GLN A 339 16.36 1.79 8.49
CA GLN A 339 17.35 2.58 9.25
C GLN A 339 18.57 1.74 9.63
N THR A 340 19.64 2.41 10.08
CA THR A 340 20.71 1.73 10.82
C THR A 340 20.20 1.25 12.20
N PRO A 341 20.84 0.24 12.83
CA PRO A 341 20.49 -0.19 14.19
C PRO A 341 20.40 0.95 15.20
N GLU A 342 21.34 1.89 15.16
CA GLU A 342 21.37 3.05 16.06
C GLU A 342 20.16 3.97 15.83
N LYS A 343 19.88 4.35 14.57
CA LYS A 343 18.76 5.24 14.23
C LYS A 343 17.41 4.59 14.50
N MET A 344 17.24 3.30 14.20
CA MET A 344 16.01 2.57 14.54
C MET A 344 15.75 2.63 16.06
N ALA A 345 16.79 2.41 16.87
CA ALA A 345 16.68 2.44 18.33
C ALA A 345 16.39 3.83 18.90
N GLN A 346 16.61 4.92 18.15
CA GLN A 346 16.22 6.26 18.59
C GLN A 346 14.69 6.41 18.70
N TYR A 347 13.92 5.67 17.87
CA TYR A 347 12.45 5.70 17.90
C TYR A 347 11.83 5.30 19.23
N ILE A 348 12.56 4.55 20.09
CA ILE A 348 12.06 4.21 21.44
C ILE A 348 12.35 5.31 22.48
N SER A 349 12.98 6.42 22.08
CA SER A 349 13.46 7.46 22.97
C SER A 349 13.21 8.86 22.39
N LYS A 350 14.22 9.73 22.44
CA LYS A 350 14.17 11.07 21.86
C LYS A 350 14.85 11.11 20.51
N ASP A 351 14.38 11.98 19.63
CA ASP A 351 15.04 12.28 18.37
C ASP A 351 16.26 13.19 18.56
N ASN A 352 16.87 13.58 17.43
CA ASN A 352 18.01 14.49 17.39
C ASN A 352 17.69 15.91 17.88
N GLU A 353 16.40 16.30 17.91
CA GLU A 353 15.92 17.57 18.46
C GLU A 353 15.53 17.45 19.93
N ASN A 354 15.83 16.31 20.58
CA ASN A 354 15.54 16.01 21.98
C ASN A 354 14.02 15.97 22.29
N GLN A 355 13.18 15.74 21.27
CA GLN A 355 11.74 15.52 21.36
C GLN A 355 11.42 14.03 21.48
N TRP A 356 10.41 13.67 22.27
CA TRP A 356 10.03 12.27 22.45
C TRP A 356 9.29 11.72 21.23
N TRP A 357 9.65 10.49 20.84
CA TRP A 357 8.94 9.82 19.75
C TRP A 357 7.50 9.46 20.09
N HIS A 358 7.21 9.06 21.33
CA HIS A 358 5.84 8.72 21.75
C HIS A 358 4.86 9.91 21.70
N GLU A 359 5.34 11.15 21.72
CA GLU A 359 4.48 12.34 21.59
C GLU A 359 3.97 12.52 20.15
N ARG A 360 4.77 12.11 19.16
CA ARG A 360 4.41 12.17 17.73
C ARG A 360 3.78 10.88 17.23
N GLU A 361 4.28 9.75 17.71
CA GLU A 361 3.87 8.40 17.33
C GLU A 361 3.66 7.53 18.58
N PRO A 362 2.50 7.62 19.25
CA PRO A 362 2.28 6.99 20.57
C PRO A 362 2.52 5.48 20.64
N HIS A 363 2.27 4.77 19.54
CA HIS A 363 2.37 3.31 19.49
C HIS A 363 3.71 2.81 18.95
N LEU A 364 4.47 3.65 18.23
CA LEU A 364 5.69 3.23 17.55
C LEU A 364 6.79 2.76 18.53
N PRO A 365 7.13 3.50 19.60
CA PRO A 365 8.15 3.06 20.56
C PRO A 365 7.88 1.66 21.11
N MET A 366 6.64 1.40 21.55
CA MET A 366 6.28 0.13 22.18
C MET A 366 6.39 -1.06 21.24
N GLU A 367 6.03 -0.87 19.97
CA GLU A 367 6.14 -1.91 18.94
C GLU A 367 7.59 -2.25 18.61
N LEU A 368 8.50 -1.27 18.69
CA LEU A 368 9.91 -1.47 18.38
C LEU A 368 10.72 -2.11 19.52
N LEU A 369 10.16 -2.18 20.74
CA LEU A 369 10.81 -2.82 21.90
C LEU A 369 10.87 -4.34 21.75
N ASN A 370 9.82 -4.94 21.22
CA ASN A 370 9.72 -6.38 21.00
C ASN A 370 9.91 -6.66 19.52
N PHE A 371 10.95 -7.40 19.17
CA PHE A 371 11.26 -7.72 17.80
C PHE A 371 11.72 -9.18 17.66
N ALA A 372 11.42 -9.79 16.52
CA ALA A 372 11.94 -11.09 16.12
C ALA A 372 12.84 -10.94 14.90
N HIS A 373 13.99 -11.63 14.90
CA HIS A 373 14.78 -11.76 13.68
C HIS A 373 13.97 -12.53 12.63
N LEU A 374 13.80 -11.93 11.45
CA LEU A 374 13.20 -12.57 10.29
C LEU A 374 14.29 -13.21 9.43
N GLN A 375 15.21 -12.41 8.90
CA GLN A 375 16.31 -12.90 8.08
C GLN A 375 17.44 -11.87 7.94
N GLY A 376 18.57 -12.29 7.36
CA GLY A 376 19.71 -11.43 7.06
C GLY A 376 20.77 -11.48 8.16
N SER A 377 21.42 -10.34 8.42
CA SER A 377 22.52 -10.26 9.38
C SER A 377 22.03 -10.31 10.83
N ARG A 378 22.37 -11.40 11.52
CA ARG A 378 22.19 -11.50 12.97
C ARG A 378 22.99 -10.43 13.71
N GLU A 379 24.17 -10.07 13.20
CA GLU A 379 25.00 -9.05 13.85
C GLU A 379 24.31 -7.67 13.87
N LEU A 380 23.59 -7.28 12.81
CA LEU A 380 22.82 -6.03 12.81
C LEU A 380 21.62 -6.09 13.77
N THR A 381 20.99 -7.26 13.90
CA THR A 381 19.90 -7.47 14.86
C THR A 381 20.41 -7.38 16.30
N GLU A 382 21.58 -7.96 16.59
CA GLU A 382 22.24 -7.88 17.89
C GLU A 382 22.63 -6.44 18.23
N GLN A 383 23.23 -5.72 17.28
CA GLN A 383 23.52 -4.28 17.44
C GLN A 383 22.26 -3.46 17.73
N TYR A 384 21.13 -3.78 17.09
CA TYR A 384 19.87 -3.11 17.37
C TYR A 384 19.40 -3.39 18.80
N ASN A 385 19.47 -4.65 19.24
CA ASN A 385 19.17 -5.03 20.62
C ASN A 385 20.02 -4.25 21.62
N GLU A 386 21.33 -4.21 21.42
CA GLU A 386 22.27 -3.48 22.30
C GLU A 386 21.92 -1.98 22.38
N ASN A 387 21.60 -1.35 21.25
CA ASN A 387 21.21 0.06 21.21
C ASN A 387 19.87 0.31 21.92
N VAL A 388 18.89 -0.59 21.75
CA VAL A 388 17.61 -0.55 22.48
C VAL A 388 17.85 -0.64 23.98
N GLN A 389 18.64 -1.62 24.44
CA GLN A 389 18.95 -1.79 25.86
C GLN A 389 19.68 -0.57 26.43
N LYS A 390 20.64 -0.02 25.70
CA LYS A 390 21.36 1.21 26.09
C LYS A 390 20.40 2.39 26.27
N ASN A 391 19.46 2.58 25.34
CA ASN A 391 18.47 3.64 25.42
C ASN A 391 17.54 3.43 26.62
N LEU A 392 17.04 2.21 26.86
CA LEU A 392 16.22 1.88 28.02
C LEU A 392 16.95 2.13 29.35
N MET A 393 18.22 1.75 29.46
CA MET A 393 19.02 2.00 30.67
C MET A 393 19.21 3.50 30.95
N LEU A 394 19.41 4.32 29.92
CA LEU A 394 19.50 5.78 30.05
C LEU A 394 18.18 6.39 30.57
N LEU A 395 17.04 5.86 30.13
CA LEU A 395 15.71 6.25 30.60
C LEU A 395 15.51 5.89 32.07
N ALA A 396 15.82 4.65 32.45
CA ALA A 396 15.67 4.16 33.81
C ALA A 396 16.54 4.94 34.81
N LYS A 397 17.81 5.23 34.46
CA LYS A 397 18.71 6.04 35.31
C LYS A 397 18.18 7.46 35.56
N LYS A 398 17.61 8.11 34.54
CA LYS A 398 17.00 9.44 34.70
C LYS A 398 15.77 9.39 35.62
N ALA A 399 14.92 8.37 35.47
CA ALA A 399 13.76 8.19 36.34
C ALA A 399 14.17 8.01 37.80
N LEU A 400 15.19 7.18 38.08
CA LEU A 400 15.71 6.96 39.44
C LEU A 400 16.30 8.23 40.08
N LEU A 401 16.99 9.07 39.29
CA LEU A 401 17.52 10.35 39.75
C LEU A 401 16.40 11.35 40.10
N CYS A 402 15.30 11.37 39.34
CA CYS A 402 14.16 12.26 39.61
C CYS A 402 13.30 11.83 40.80
N VAL A 403 13.35 10.56 41.22
CA VAL A 403 12.64 10.07 42.42
C VAL A 403 13.47 10.27 43.71
N SER A 404 14.76 10.56 43.56
CA SER A 404 15.70 10.77 44.67
C SER A 404 15.85 12.24 45.08
N THR A 405 15.07 13.14 44.46
CA THR A 405 14.97 14.58 44.73
C THR A 405 13.53 14.92 45.07
#